data_AF-A0A3L7UUD5-F1
#
_entry.id   AF-A0A3L7UUD5-F1
#
_cell.length_a   1.000
_cell.length_b   1.000
_cell.length_c   1.000
_cell.angle_alpha   90.00
_cell.angle_beta   90.00
_cell.angle_gamma   90.00
#
_symmetry.space_group_name_H-M   'P 1'
#
loop_
_entity.id
_entity.type
_entity.pdbx_description
1 polymer ?
#
loop_
_entity_poly.entity_id
_entity_poly.type
_entity_poly.pdbx_seq_one_letter_code
_entity_poly.pdbx_strand_id
1 'polypeptide(L)'
;GDCLIVALNSDDSTRRLKGPTRPVISEQQRSMMLAALECVDHAVVFDEDTPLALLERLRPNVLVKGGTTPIVVGRELVESYGGEVRILSEVPNVSTTRIVSQIRTLRDAA
;
A
#
# COMPACT_ATOMS: atom_id res chain seq x y z
N GLY A 1 15.85 1.22 10.11
CA GLY A 1 15.71 -0.19 9.75
C GLY A 1 16.62 -0.46 8.58
N ASP A 2 16.92 -1.74 8.34
CA ASP A 2 17.99 -2.15 7.41
C ASP A 2 17.46 -2.80 6.12
N CYS A 3 16.15 -3.11 6.07
CA CYS A 3 15.47 -3.68 4.91
C CYS A 3 14.02 -3.18 4.86
N LEU A 4 13.60 -2.64 3.72
CA LEU A 4 12.25 -2.16 3.42
C LEU A 4 11.55 -3.09 2.43
N ILE A 5 10.53 -3.78 2.94
CA ILE A 5 9.59 -4.58 2.13
C ILE A 5 8.31 -3.78 1.93
N VAL A 6 7.95 -3.50 0.68
CA VAL A 6 6.69 -2.87 0.32
C VAL A 6 5.70 -3.93 -0.16
N ALA A 7 4.74 -4.27 0.69
CA ALA A 7 3.62 -5.12 0.33
C ALA A 7 2.54 -4.32 -0.40
N LEU A 8 2.12 -4.78 -1.58
CA LEU A 8 1.07 -4.16 -2.38
C LEU A 8 -0.04 -5.18 -2.69
N ASN A 9 -1.29 -4.73 -2.59
CA ASN A 9 -2.44 -5.54 -2.99
C ASN A 9 -2.35 -5.91 -4.47
N SER A 10 -2.78 -7.11 -4.81
CA SER A 10 -3.03 -7.52 -6.19
C SER A 10 -4.13 -6.69 -6.85
N ASP A 11 -4.28 -6.85 -8.15
CA ASP A 11 -5.32 -6.20 -8.92
C ASP A 11 -6.71 -6.67 -8.49
N ASP A 12 -6.87 -7.97 -8.20
CA ASP A 12 -8.13 -8.53 -7.68
C ASP A 12 -8.44 -8.04 -6.26
N SER A 13 -7.45 -8.06 -5.36
CA SER A 13 -7.59 -7.51 -4.01
C SER A 13 -7.97 -6.03 -4.06
N THR A 14 -7.33 -5.26 -4.94
CA THR A 14 -7.65 -3.84 -5.11
C THR A 14 -9.06 -3.62 -5.70
N ARG A 15 -9.50 -4.45 -6.66
CA ARG A 15 -10.86 -4.40 -7.21
C ARG A 15 -11.92 -4.64 -6.15
N ARG A 16 -11.71 -5.64 -5.27
CA ARG A 16 -12.64 -5.93 -4.16
C ARG A 16 -12.71 -4.77 -3.16
N LEU A 17 -11.57 -4.17 -2.83
CA LEU A 17 -11.48 -3.08 -1.85
C LEU A 17 -11.96 -1.73 -2.37
N LYS A 18 -11.71 -1.40 -3.64
CA LYS A 18 -11.91 -0.04 -4.20
C LYS A 18 -12.89 0.02 -5.36
N GLY A 19 -13.47 -1.11 -5.74
CA GLY A 19 -14.41 -1.24 -6.84
C GLY A 19 -13.76 -1.52 -8.21
N PRO A 20 -14.58 -1.80 -9.23
CA PRO A 20 -14.13 -2.35 -10.51
C PRO A 20 -13.28 -1.40 -11.37
N THR A 21 -13.27 -0.10 -11.06
CA THR A 21 -12.50 0.91 -11.79
C THR A 21 -11.07 1.09 -11.25
N ARG A 22 -10.66 0.24 -10.31
CA ARG A 22 -9.34 0.25 -9.67
C ARG A 22 -8.74 -1.16 -9.69
N PRO A 23 -7.40 -1.29 -9.78
CA PRO A 23 -6.42 -0.21 -9.90
C PRO A 23 -6.34 0.37 -11.32
N VAL A 24 -5.78 1.58 -11.47
CA VAL A 24 -5.50 2.19 -12.79
C VAL A 24 -4.19 1.67 -13.38
N ILE A 25 -3.23 1.35 -12.50
CA ILE A 25 -1.91 0.82 -12.83
C ILE A 25 -1.89 -0.62 -12.32
N SER A 26 -1.59 -1.58 -13.18
CA SER A 26 -1.57 -3.01 -12.83
C SER A 26 -0.59 -3.32 -11.70
N GLU A 27 -0.78 -4.42 -10.99
CA GLU A 27 0.11 -4.91 -9.93
C GLU A 27 1.55 -5.10 -10.42
N GLN A 28 1.70 -5.57 -11.66
CA GLN A 28 3.00 -5.78 -12.27
C GLN A 28 3.73 -4.43 -12.48
N GLN A 29 3.02 -3.42 -12.98
CA GLN A 29 3.59 -2.08 -13.15
C GLN A 29 3.85 -1.40 -11.80
N ARG A 30 2.93 -1.52 -10.83
CA ARG A 30 3.11 -0.95 -9.49
C ARG A 30 4.30 -1.56 -8.77
N SER A 31 4.48 -2.88 -8.84
CA SER A 31 5.63 -3.56 -8.24
C SER A 31 6.95 -3.13 -8.89
N MET A 32 7.00 -2.99 -10.22
CA MET A 32 8.18 -2.45 -10.92
C MET A 32 8.50 -1.00 -10.49
N MET A 33 7.49 -0.13 -10.40
CA MET A 33 7.68 1.26 -9.96
C MET A 33 8.25 1.33 -8.54
N LEU A 34 7.76 0.49 -7.63
CA LEU A 34 8.26 0.42 -6.26
C LEU A 34 9.67 -0.15 -6.19
N ALA A 35 9.94 -1.22 -6.93
CA ALA A 35 11.26 -1.85 -6.99
C ALA A 35 12.34 -0.95 -7.64
N ALA A 36 11.93 0.08 -8.38
CA ALA A 36 12.84 1.07 -8.94
C ALA A 36 13.25 2.17 -7.94
N LEU A 37 12.63 2.23 -6.76
CA LEU A 37 13.01 3.19 -5.72
C LEU A 37 14.23 2.67 -4.97
N GLU A 38 15.27 3.52 -4.86
CA GLU A 38 16.54 3.17 -4.18
C GLU A 38 16.34 2.67 -2.75
N CYS A 39 15.32 3.17 -2.04
CA CYS A 39 15.05 2.81 -0.66
C CYS A 39 14.24 1.51 -0.49
N VAL A 40 13.79 0.86 -1.56
CA VAL A 40 12.95 -0.35 -1.51
C VAL A 40 13.80 -1.58 -1.83
N ASP A 41 13.96 -2.47 -0.85
CA ASP A 41 14.70 -3.72 -1.03
C ASP A 41 13.84 -4.79 -1.73
N HIS A 42 12.55 -4.86 -1.39
CA HIS A 42 11.62 -5.82 -1.98
C HIS A 42 10.22 -5.24 -2.18
N ALA A 43 9.58 -5.55 -3.31
CA ALA A 43 8.16 -5.32 -3.57
C ALA A 43 7.42 -6.66 -3.65
N VAL A 44 6.39 -6.85 -2.82
CA VAL A 44 5.69 -8.14 -2.68
C VAL A 44 4.19 -7.97 -2.93
N VAL A 45 3.65 -8.70 -3.91
CA VAL A 45 2.21 -8.71 -4.20
C VAL A 45 1.51 -9.73 -3.30
N PHE A 46 0.35 -9.38 -2.75
CA PHE A 46 -0.51 -10.31 -2.02
C PHE A 46 -1.97 -10.18 -2.46
N ASP A 47 -2.69 -11.31 -2.45
CA ASP A 47 -4.04 -11.44 -3.01
C ASP A 47 -5.15 -11.29 -1.97
N GLU A 48 -4.84 -11.50 -0.70
CA GLU A 48 -5.81 -11.48 0.37
C GLU A 48 -6.40 -10.07 0.61
N ASP A 49 -7.56 -10.01 1.26
CA ASP A 49 -8.21 -8.74 1.61
C ASP A 49 -7.46 -7.97 2.71
N THR A 50 -6.66 -8.69 3.50
CA THR A 50 -5.81 -8.13 4.55
C THR A 50 -4.40 -8.70 4.46
N PRO A 51 -3.36 -7.95 4.90
CA PRO A 51 -1.98 -8.44 4.84
C PRO A 51 -1.64 -9.43 5.97
N LEU A 52 -2.61 -9.92 6.76
CA LEU A 52 -2.33 -10.71 7.97
C LEU A 52 -1.50 -11.97 7.69
N ALA A 53 -1.90 -12.79 6.71
CA ALA A 53 -1.17 -14.00 6.34
C ALA A 53 0.26 -13.69 5.86
N LEU A 54 0.45 -12.57 5.16
CA LEU A 54 1.76 -12.10 4.74
C LEU A 54 2.60 -11.66 5.96
N LEU A 55 2.00 -10.93 6.91
CA LEU A 55 2.68 -10.46 8.12
C LEU A 55 3.06 -11.62 9.06
N GLU A 56 2.27 -12.70 9.11
CA GLU A 56 2.60 -13.92 9.86
C GLU A 56 3.84 -14.62 9.30
N ARG A 57 4.03 -14.57 7.97
CA ARG A 57 5.17 -15.15 7.27
C ARG A 57 6.41 -14.29 7.35
N LEU A 58 6.27 -12.97 7.12
CA LEU A 58 7.38 -12.03 7.11
C LEU A 58 7.86 -11.65 8.51
N ARG A 59 6.95 -11.59 9.48
CA ARG A 59 7.19 -11.18 10.88
C ARG A 59 8.07 -9.92 10.99
N PRO A 60 7.68 -8.78 10.38
CA PRO A 60 8.51 -7.58 10.37
C PRO A 60 8.75 -7.01 11.78
N ASN A 61 9.95 -6.49 12.04
CA ASN A 61 10.23 -5.79 13.30
C ASN A 61 9.49 -4.45 13.40
N VAL A 62 9.17 -3.82 12.27
CA VAL A 62 8.43 -2.56 12.21
C VAL A 62 7.37 -2.64 11.11
N LEU A 63 6.11 -2.44 11.45
CA LEU A 63 5.00 -2.26 10.50
C LEU A 63 4.66 -0.78 10.38
N VAL A 64 4.80 -0.24 9.18
CA VAL A 64 4.49 1.17 8.89
C VAL A 64 3.22 1.28 8.06
N LYS A 65 2.30 2.14 8.49
CA LYS A 65 1.11 2.50 7.70
C LYS A 65 1.03 4.01 7.50
N GLY A 66 1.04 4.45 6.25
CA GLY A 66 0.65 5.82 5.89
C GLY A 66 -0.88 5.95 5.83
N GLY A 67 -1.44 7.07 6.31
CA GLY A 67 -2.87 7.33 6.18
C GLY A 67 -3.46 8.24 7.25
N THR A 68 -4.76 8.52 7.11
CA THR A 68 -5.56 9.26 8.10
C THR A 68 -6.18 8.40 9.19
N THR A 69 -6.19 7.07 9.01
CA THR A 69 -6.80 6.16 9.98
C THR A 69 -5.79 5.70 11.04
N PRO A 70 -6.16 5.71 12.34
CA PRO A 70 -5.33 5.12 13.38
C PRO A 70 -5.34 3.57 13.35
N ILE A 71 -6.27 2.97 12.60
CA ILE A 71 -6.44 1.52 12.53
C ILE A 71 -5.41 0.93 11.57
N VAL A 72 -4.56 0.05 12.10
CA VAL A 72 -3.55 -0.68 11.33
C VAL A 72 -3.83 -2.17 11.43
N VAL A 73 -4.25 -2.76 10.30
CA VAL A 73 -4.45 -4.21 10.21
C VAL A 73 -3.11 -4.92 10.41
N GLY A 74 -3.07 -5.87 11.35
CA GLY A 74 -1.84 -6.56 11.75
C GLY A 74 -1.12 -5.94 12.94
N ARG A 75 -1.66 -4.88 13.56
CA ARG A 75 -1.06 -4.28 14.77
C ARG A 75 -0.83 -5.29 15.89
N GLU A 76 -1.90 -5.92 16.35
CA GLU A 76 -1.86 -6.86 17.48
C GLU A 76 -0.93 -8.03 17.17
N LEU A 77 -0.96 -8.52 15.92
CA LEU A 77 -0.06 -9.56 15.46
C LEU A 77 1.41 -9.13 15.58
N VAL A 78 1.77 -7.96 15.04
CA VAL A 78 3.16 -7.46 15.06
C VAL A 78 3.64 -7.19 16.50
N GLU A 79 2.81 -6.55 17.31
CA GLU A 79 3.13 -6.24 18.70
C GLU A 79 3.23 -7.52 19.56
N SER A 80 2.48 -8.59 19.24
CA SER A 80 2.51 -9.86 19.98
C SER A 80 3.88 -10.54 20.01
N TYR A 81 4.73 -10.26 19.03
CA TYR A 81 6.10 -10.78 18.95
C TYR A 81 7.18 -9.71 19.13
N GLY A 82 6.82 -8.58 19.72
CA GLY A 82 7.73 -7.49 20.06
C GLY A 82 8.09 -6.56 18.89
N GLY A 83 7.36 -6.64 17.77
CA GLY A 83 7.48 -5.67 16.69
C GLY A 83 6.77 -4.35 17.02
N GLU A 84 7.13 -3.29 16.31
CA GLU A 84 6.56 -1.96 16.48
C GLU A 84 5.62 -1.58 15.35
N VAL A 85 4.59 -0.79 15.66
CA VAL A 85 3.67 -0.26 14.65
C VAL A 85 3.77 1.27 14.61
N ARG A 86 4.13 1.81 13.45
CA ARG A 86 4.29 3.24 13.23
C ARG A 86 3.27 3.74 12.21
N ILE A 87 2.64 4.86 12.51
CA ILE A 87 1.70 5.53 11.61
C ILE A 87 2.38 6.78 11.08
N LEU A 88 2.38 6.93 9.75
CA LEU A 88 2.89 8.13 9.09
C LEU A 88 1.71 8.98 8.60
N SER A 89 1.83 10.28 8.75
CA SER A 89 0.90 11.25 8.19
C SER A 89 0.91 11.19 6.66
N GLU A 90 -0.25 11.45 6.05
CA GLU A 90 -0.35 11.55 4.60
C GLU A 90 0.42 12.77 4.08
N VAL A 91 0.99 12.63 2.89
CA VAL A 91 1.55 13.75 2.14
C VAL A 91 0.37 14.54 1.55
N PRO A 92 0.19 15.82 1.93
CA PRO A 92 -0.94 16.61 1.44
C PRO A 92 -0.99 16.65 -0.09
N ASN A 93 -2.20 16.60 -0.63
CA ASN A 93 -2.48 16.73 -2.06
C ASN A 93 -1.93 15.63 -2.98
N VAL A 94 -1.47 14.49 -2.45
CA VAL A 94 -0.96 13.37 -3.27
C VAL A 94 -1.90 12.16 -3.15
N SER A 95 -2.73 11.90 -4.16
CA SER A 95 -3.49 10.66 -4.26
C SER A 95 -3.88 10.31 -5.70
N THR A 96 -4.00 9.01 -6.00
CA THR A 96 -4.44 8.53 -7.33
C THR A 96 -5.84 9.03 -7.68
N THR A 97 -6.73 9.13 -6.69
CA THR A 97 -8.09 9.67 -6.89
C THR A 97 -8.02 11.12 -7.34
N ARG A 98 -7.15 11.94 -6.72
CA ARG A 98 -6.97 13.33 -7.12
C ARG A 98 -6.39 13.46 -8.52
N ILE A 99 -5.35 12.69 -8.84
CA ILE A 99 -4.74 12.69 -10.19
C ILE A 99 -5.80 12.37 -11.25
N VAL A 100 -6.58 11.31 -11.04
CA VAL A 100 -7.66 10.91 -11.98
C VAL A 100 -8.75 11.99 -12.07
N SER A 101 -9.12 12.61 -10.96
CA SER A 101 -10.09 13.71 -10.95
C SER A 101 -9.59 14.92 -11.74
N GLN A 102 -8.32 15.31 -11.56
CA GLN A 102 -7.70 16.42 -12.28
C GLN A 102 -7.67 16.16 -13.79
N ILE A 103 -7.32 14.95 -14.22
CA ILE A 103 -7.33 14.57 -15.64
C ILE A 103 -8.75 14.69 -16.23
N ARG A 104 -9.78 14.25 -15.50
CA ARG A 104 -11.18 14.37 -15.96
C ARG A 104 -11.61 15.82 -16.10
N THR A 105 -11.33 16.65 -15.09
CA THR A 105 -11.65 18.09 -15.12
C THR A 105 -10.97 18.80 -16.29
N LEU A 106 -9.70 18.50 -16.58
CA LEU A 106 -8.99 19.09 -17.71
C LEU A 106 -9.60 18.71 -19.06
N ARG A 107 -10.07 17.46 -19.19
CA ARG A 107 -10.75 17.01 -20.41
C ARG A 107 -12.10 17.69 -20.61
N ASP A 108 -12.87 17.87 -19.54
CA ASP A 108 -14.22 18.44 -19.63
C ASP A 108 -14.21 19.98 -19.85
N ALA A 109 -13.05 20.62 -19.68
CA ALA A 109 -12.82 22.05 -19.94
C ALA A 109 -12.29 22.36 -21.36
N ALA A 110 -11.99 21.32 -22.15
CA ALA A 110 -11.50 21.40 -23.53
C ALA A 110 -12.64 21.14 -24.52
#